data_AF-A0A498DHM8-F1
#
_entry.id   AF-A0A498DHM8-F1
#
_cell.length_a   1.000
_cell.length_b   1.000
_cell.length_c   1.000
_cell.angle_alpha   90.00
_cell.angle_beta   90.00
_cell.angle_gamma   90.00
#
_symmetry.space_group_name_H-M   'P 1'
#
loop_
_entity.id
_entity.type
_entity.pdbx_description
1 polymer ?
#
loop_
_entity_poly.entity_id
_entity_poly.type
_entity_poly.pdbx_seq_one_letter_code
_entity_poly.pdbx_strand_id
1 'polypeptide(L)'
;MSASDRPCLIRAWHKHRGELRGWLLKRLENTADVEDLLQEVFFKAMLQKEKFCRIEDARAWLFRVTRNSLIDSYRMQRNQVELPDDLSRDEPEFDAVDTLSECLPRVLSELSVEDREVITLCDLDGMSQQHFSDLKGISLPAAKSRIQRARRRLRQTLETNCQVRMNDAGNVCCFVPRSPVK
;
A
#
# COMPACT_ATOMS: atom_id res chain seq x y z
N MET A 1 9.58 -3.23 29.87
CA MET A 1 9.80 -4.30 28.88
C MET A 1 10.50 -5.44 29.58
N SER A 2 9.78 -6.48 30.01
CA SER A 2 10.39 -7.59 30.74
C SER A 2 11.06 -8.57 29.77
N ALA A 3 12.25 -9.04 30.11
CA ALA A 3 12.99 -10.05 29.35
C ALA A 3 12.35 -11.46 29.44
N SER A 4 11.32 -11.62 30.28
CA SER A 4 10.72 -12.91 30.64
C SER A 4 9.67 -13.45 29.65
N ASP A 5 9.26 -12.67 28.65
CA ASP A 5 8.17 -13.06 27.73
C ASP A 5 8.66 -13.73 26.43
N ARG A 6 9.91 -13.44 26.02
CA ARG A 6 10.55 -14.08 24.85
C ARG A 6 10.70 -15.61 24.98
N PRO A 7 10.98 -16.19 26.17
CA PRO A 7 11.10 -17.64 26.34
C PRO A 7 9.84 -18.43 25.97
N CYS A 8 8.64 -17.89 26.23
CA CYS A 8 7.38 -18.60 25.98
C CYS A 8 7.16 -18.82 24.47
N LEU A 9 7.37 -17.76 23.68
CA LEU A 9 7.22 -17.77 22.23
C LEU A 9 8.26 -18.68 21.60
N ILE A 10 9.52 -18.52 21.99
CA ILE A 10 10.62 -19.33 21.46
C ILE A 10 10.37 -20.81 21.73
N ARG A 11 9.89 -21.17 22.94
CA ARG A 11 9.54 -22.56 23.28
C ARG A 11 8.38 -23.09 22.42
N ALA A 12 7.29 -22.33 22.29
CA ALA A 12 6.15 -22.73 21.46
C ALA A 12 6.53 -22.86 19.98
N TRP A 13 7.35 -21.93 19.48
CA TRP A 13 7.84 -21.92 18.11
C TRP A 13 8.72 -23.13 17.82
N HIS A 14 9.74 -23.42 18.63
CA HIS A 14 10.58 -24.60 18.45
C HIS A 14 9.78 -25.91 18.51
N LYS A 15 8.74 -25.96 19.34
CA LYS A 15 7.87 -27.13 19.46
C LYS A 15 7.03 -27.38 18.21
N HIS A 16 6.53 -26.33 17.55
CA HIS A 16 5.53 -26.47 16.48
C HIS A 16 6.00 -26.07 15.08
N ARG A 17 7.15 -25.41 14.91
CA ARG A 17 7.69 -24.99 13.60
C ARG A 17 7.79 -26.17 12.63
N GLY A 18 8.24 -27.34 13.08
CA GLY A 18 8.35 -28.53 12.23
C GLY A 18 7.00 -29.00 11.69
N GLU A 19 5.95 -28.96 12.51
CA GLU A 19 4.59 -29.31 12.10
C GLU A 19 4.02 -28.31 11.08
N LEU A 20 4.23 -27.00 11.33
CA LEU A 20 3.81 -25.94 10.41
C LEU A 20 4.52 -26.06 9.07
N ARG A 21 5.84 -26.29 9.09
CA ARG A 21 6.66 -26.52 7.90
C ARG A 21 6.16 -27.71 7.08
N GLY A 22 5.95 -28.85 7.74
CA GLY A 22 5.41 -30.04 7.07
C GLY A 22 4.00 -29.84 6.50
N TRP A 23 3.18 -28.98 7.13
CA TRP A 23 1.85 -28.63 6.63
C TRP A 23 1.91 -27.68 5.41
N LEU A 24 2.86 -26.75 5.38
CA LEU A 24 3.10 -25.83 4.28
C LEU A 24 3.73 -26.52 3.06
N LEU A 25 4.69 -27.43 3.26
CA LEU A 25 5.32 -28.23 2.19
C LEU A 25 4.32 -29.09 1.41
N LYS A 26 3.14 -29.39 1.97
CA LYS A 26 2.06 -30.10 1.28
C LYS A 26 1.19 -29.18 0.40
N ARG A 27 1.42 -27.87 0.43
CA ARG A 27 0.59 -26.83 -0.20
C ARG A 27 1.37 -25.90 -1.12
N LEU A 28 2.66 -25.74 -0.85
CA LEU A 28 3.58 -24.95 -1.64
C LEU A 28 4.61 -25.87 -2.27
N GLU A 29 4.90 -25.62 -3.54
CA GLU A 29 5.87 -26.39 -4.32
C GLU A 29 7.30 -25.90 -4.04
N ASN A 30 7.47 -24.61 -3.77
CA ASN A 30 8.76 -24.00 -3.49
C ASN A 30 9.09 -24.01 -1.98
N THR A 31 10.25 -24.56 -1.65
CA THR A 31 10.78 -24.60 -0.27
C THR A 31 11.14 -23.21 0.28
N ALA A 32 11.49 -22.24 -0.57
CA ALA A 32 11.79 -20.88 -0.15
C ALA A 32 10.54 -20.18 0.39
N ASP A 33 9.43 -20.24 -0.36
CA ASP A 33 8.14 -19.66 0.03
C ASP A 33 7.64 -20.24 1.37
N VAL A 34 7.94 -21.52 1.64
CA VAL A 34 7.62 -22.15 2.93
C VAL A 34 8.40 -21.51 4.08
N GLU A 35 9.71 -21.29 3.91
CA GLU A 35 10.51 -20.65 4.96
C GLU A 35 10.13 -19.19 5.15
N ASP A 36 9.79 -18.47 4.09
CA ASP A 36 9.33 -17.07 4.15
C ASP A 36 8.01 -16.95 4.92
N LEU A 37 7.04 -17.80 4.62
CA LEU A 37 5.78 -17.85 5.37
C LEU A 37 5.99 -18.22 6.84
N LEU A 38 6.92 -19.12 7.15
CA LEU A 38 7.26 -19.43 8.54
C LEU A 38 7.88 -18.22 9.24
N GLN A 39 8.77 -17.48 8.57
CA GLN A 39 9.34 -16.26 9.13
C GLN A 39 8.25 -15.20 9.40
N GLU A 40 7.33 -15.02 8.46
CA GLU A 40 6.22 -14.07 8.61
C GLU A 40 5.31 -14.45 9.80
N VAL A 41 4.96 -15.73 9.93
CA VAL A 41 4.17 -16.22 11.06
C VAL A 41 4.90 -15.99 12.39
N PHE A 42 6.20 -16.26 12.44
CA PHE A 42 7.00 -15.98 13.64
C PHE A 42 7.01 -14.50 13.99
N PHE A 43 7.17 -13.63 12.98
CA PHE A 43 7.13 -12.19 13.18
C PHE A 43 5.77 -11.72 13.71
N LYS A 44 4.67 -12.20 13.12
CA LYS A 44 3.30 -11.94 13.61
C LYS A 44 3.11 -12.41 15.06
N ALA A 45 3.73 -13.53 15.43
CA ALA A 45 3.73 -14.02 16.82
C ALA A 45 4.56 -13.12 17.76
N MET A 46 5.73 -12.64 17.33
CA MET A 46 6.53 -11.69 18.12
C MET A 46 5.78 -10.37 18.36
N LEU A 47 5.04 -9.88 17.38
CA LEU A 47 4.26 -8.64 17.49
C LEU A 47 3.14 -8.71 18.55
N GLN A 48 2.68 -9.91 18.90
CA GLN A 48 1.71 -10.09 20.00
C GLN A 48 2.32 -9.81 21.38
N LYS A 49 3.66 -9.77 21.50
CA LYS A 49 4.38 -9.51 22.76
C LYS A 49 3.83 -10.42 23.88
N GLU A 50 3.52 -9.86 25.03
CA GLU A 50 2.98 -10.55 26.21
C GLU A 50 1.64 -11.26 25.94
N LYS A 51 0.85 -10.81 24.95
CA LYS A 51 -0.44 -11.42 24.63
C LYS A 51 -0.28 -12.85 24.11
N PHE A 52 0.84 -13.17 23.46
CA PHE A 52 1.10 -14.52 22.97
C PHE A 52 1.16 -15.54 24.11
N CYS A 53 1.85 -15.21 25.21
CA CYS A 53 2.00 -16.12 26.35
C CYS A 53 0.67 -16.37 27.10
N ARG A 54 -0.37 -15.55 26.86
CA ARG A 54 -1.70 -15.72 27.45
C ARG A 54 -2.64 -16.56 26.59
N ILE A 55 -2.20 -17.01 25.42
CA ILE A 55 -2.97 -17.89 24.55
C ILE A 55 -2.98 -19.30 25.15
N GLU A 56 -4.17 -19.83 25.41
CA GLU A 56 -4.35 -21.17 25.98
C GLU A 56 -3.77 -22.27 25.09
N ASP A 57 -4.01 -22.20 23.77
CA ASP A 57 -3.47 -23.12 22.78
C ASP A 57 -2.64 -22.38 21.73
N ALA A 58 -1.36 -22.24 22.02
CA ALA A 58 -0.38 -21.64 21.11
C ALA A 58 -0.29 -22.39 19.76
N ARG A 59 -0.48 -23.71 19.75
CA ARG A 59 -0.44 -24.52 18.53
C ARG A 59 -1.60 -24.16 17.62
N ALA A 60 -2.83 -24.20 18.15
CA ALA A 60 -4.03 -23.85 17.37
C ALA A 60 -3.95 -22.42 16.82
N TRP A 61 -3.42 -21.48 17.62
CA TRP A 61 -3.21 -20.10 17.17
C TRP A 61 -2.17 -20.01 16.05
N LEU A 62 -1.03 -20.68 16.18
CA LEU A 62 0.01 -20.68 15.14
C LEU A 62 -0.51 -21.25 13.82
N PHE A 63 -1.23 -22.38 13.84
CA PHE A 63 -1.85 -22.93 12.63
C PHE A 63 -2.90 -22.01 12.01
N ARG A 64 -3.65 -21.26 12.83
CA ARG A 64 -4.60 -20.25 12.34
C ARG A 64 -3.88 -19.13 11.62
N VAL A 65 -2.82 -18.58 12.22
CA VAL A 65 -2.02 -17.51 11.61
C VAL A 65 -1.32 -17.99 10.34
N THR A 66 -0.73 -19.18 10.34
CA THR A 66 -0.12 -19.78 9.14
C THR A 66 -1.12 -19.95 8.00
N ARG A 67 -2.35 -20.41 8.29
CA ARG A 67 -3.40 -20.53 7.27
C ARG A 67 -3.78 -19.17 6.70
N ASN A 68 -3.92 -18.16 7.55
CA ASN A 68 -4.28 -16.81 7.11
C ASN A 68 -3.16 -16.20 6.24
N SER A 69 -1.90 -16.30 6.68
CA SER A 69 -0.75 -15.83 5.89
C SER A 69 -0.68 -16.51 4.52
N LEU A 70 -0.95 -17.83 4.44
CA LEU A 70 -0.98 -18.55 3.17
C LEU A 70 -2.12 -18.05 2.24
N ILE A 71 -3.29 -17.75 2.78
CA ILE A 71 -4.40 -17.20 1.99
C ILE A 71 -4.04 -15.79 1.49
N ASP A 72 -3.41 -14.98 2.34
CA ASP A 72 -2.97 -13.64 1.99
C ASP A 72 -1.87 -13.66 0.91
N SER A 73 -0.93 -14.61 0.97
CA SER A 73 0.12 -14.77 -0.04
C SER A 73 -0.46 -15.12 -1.41
N TYR A 74 -1.46 -16.02 -1.48
CA TYR A 74 -2.14 -16.32 -2.75
C TYR A 74 -2.93 -15.13 -3.30
N ARG A 75 -3.51 -14.28 -2.43
CA ARG A 75 -4.20 -13.05 -2.86
C ARG A 75 -3.22 -12.03 -3.45
N MET A 76 -2.02 -11.94 -2.89
CA MET A 76 -0.95 -11.06 -3.39
C MET A 76 -0.33 -11.59 -4.69
N GLN A 77 -0.03 -12.90 -4.78
CA GLN A 77 0.50 -13.54 -5.99
C GLN A 77 -0.47 -13.43 -7.18
N ARG A 78 -1.79 -13.41 -6.96
CA ARG A 78 -2.77 -13.22 -8.04
C ARG A 78 -2.65 -11.87 -8.76
N ASN A 79 -1.96 -10.90 -8.14
CA ASN A 79 -1.68 -9.59 -8.70
C ASN A 79 -0.22 -9.44 -9.18
N GLN A 80 0.59 -10.51 -9.11
CA GLN A 80 1.95 -10.53 -9.63
C GLN A 80 1.92 -11.20 -11.00
N VAL A 81 2.42 -10.49 -12.01
CA VAL A 81 2.71 -11.05 -13.34
C VAL A 81 4.16 -11.53 -13.29
N GLU A 82 4.41 -12.78 -13.68
CA GLU A 82 5.78 -13.27 -13.85
C GLU A 82 6.49 -12.39 -14.88
N LEU A 83 7.61 -11.79 -14.45
CA LEU A 83 8.47 -11.00 -15.32
C LEU A 83 9.20 -11.98 -16.25
N PRO A 84 9.16 -11.77 -17.58
CA PRO A 84 9.94 -12.59 -18.51
C PRO A 84 11.43 -12.51 -18.19
N ASP A 85 12.16 -13.63 -18.33
CA ASP A 85 13.62 -13.66 -18.12
C ASP A 85 14.40 -12.80 -19.14
N ASP A 86 13.76 -12.42 -20.25
CA ASP A 86 14.31 -11.54 -21.28
C ASP A 86 13.83 -10.09 -21.10
N LEU A 87 14.13 -9.52 -19.94
CA LEU A 87 14.05 -8.08 -19.76
C LEU A 87 15.33 -7.46 -20.31
N SER A 88 15.29 -7.02 -21.56
CA SER A 88 16.14 -5.90 -21.96
C SER A 88 15.91 -4.79 -20.94
N ARG A 89 17.00 -4.34 -20.31
CA ARG A 89 16.98 -3.20 -19.39
C ARG A 89 16.64 -1.97 -20.22
N ASP A 90 15.37 -1.72 -20.42
CA ASP A 90 14.92 -0.39 -20.80
C ASP A 90 15.46 0.52 -19.70
N GLU A 91 16.29 1.49 -20.09
CA GLU A 91 16.64 2.60 -19.19
C GLU A 91 15.34 3.10 -18.58
N PRO A 92 15.33 3.52 -17.30
CA PRO A 92 14.11 4.05 -16.70
C PRO A 92 13.65 5.21 -17.59
N GLU A 93 12.66 4.94 -18.43
CA GLU A 93 11.86 5.95 -19.07
C GLU A 93 11.32 6.70 -17.84
N PHE A 94 11.84 7.90 -17.57
CA PHE A 94 11.40 8.71 -16.46
C PHE A 94 9.88 8.65 -16.49
N ASP A 95 9.28 8.01 -15.49
CA ASP A 95 7.83 7.78 -15.47
C ASP A 95 7.22 9.15 -15.72
N ALA A 96 6.33 9.29 -16.70
CA ALA A 96 5.83 10.60 -17.11
C ALA A 96 5.28 11.41 -15.91
N VAL A 97 4.92 10.70 -14.84
CA VAL A 97 4.58 11.18 -13.49
C VAL A 97 5.71 11.96 -12.78
N ASP A 98 6.95 11.46 -12.79
CA ASP A 98 8.08 12.10 -12.11
C ASP A 98 8.38 13.47 -12.72
N THR A 99 8.35 13.57 -14.05
CA THR A 99 8.54 14.83 -14.78
C THR A 99 7.34 15.78 -14.63
N LEU A 100 6.13 15.26 -14.36
CA LEU A 100 4.91 16.03 -14.09
C LEU A 100 4.92 16.74 -12.73
N SER A 101 5.77 16.30 -11.81
CA SER A 101 5.93 16.89 -10.48
C SER A 101 6.26 18.38 -10.53
N GLU A 102 6.98 18.84 -11.56
CA GLU A 102 7.31 20.26 -11.76
C GLU A 102 6.07 21.10 -12.15
N CYS A 103 5.08 20.49 -12.81
CA CYS A 103 3.86 21.17 -13.22
C CYS A 103 2.84 21.31 -12.08
N LEU A 104 2.87 20.40 -11.10
CA LEU A 104 1.85 20.30 -10.06
C LEU A 104 1.73 21.57 -9.19
N PRO A 105 2.81 22.18 -8.65
CA PRO A 105 2.71 23.40 -7.83
C PRO A 105 2.01 24.55 -8.55
N ARG A 106 2.29 24.72 -9.86
CA ARG A 106 1.68 25.76 -10.69
C ARG A 106 0.19 25.49 -10.88
N VAL A 107 -0.18 24.27 -11.28
CA VAL A 107 -1.58 23.93 -11.52
C VAL A 107 -2.41 24.04 -10.24
N LEU A 108 -1.85 23.66 -9.10
CA LEU A 108 -2.51 23.86 -7.80
C LEU A 108 -2.77 25.35 -7.52
N SER A 109 -1.86 26.25 -7.91
CA SER A 109 -2.04 27.70 -7.73
C SER A 109 -3.18 28.29 -8.59
N GLU A 110 -3.54 27.62 -9.68
CA GLU A 110 -4.61 28.03 -10.61
C GLU A 110 -6.00 27.48 -10.19
N LEU A 111 -6.04 26.55 -9.24
CA LEU A 111 -7.29 26.07 -8.66
C LEU A 111 -7.90 27.10 -7.71
N SER A 112 -9.21 26.99 -7.49
CA SER A 112 -9.86 27.74 -6.42
C SER A 112 -9.23 27.39 -5.07
N VAL A 113 -9.25 28.35 -4.13
CA VAL A 113 -8.67 28.15 -2.79
C VAL A 113 -9.25 26.90 -2.10
N GLU A 114 -10.56 26.68 -2.25
CA GLU A 114 -11.24 25.50 -1.71
C GLU A 114 -10.79 24.19 -2.36
N ASP A 115 -10.63 24.18 -3.69
CA ASP A 115 -10.19 22.98 -4.41
C ASP A 115 -8.72 22.67 -4.11
N ARG A 116 -7.85 23.68 -4.07
CA ARG A 116 -6.44 23.52 -3.72
C ARG A 116 -6.29 22.96 -2.30
N GLU A 117 -7.05 23.49 -1.35
CA GLU A 117 -6.98 23.07 0.04
C GLU A 117 -7.37 21.60 0.21
N VAL A 118 -8.49 21.17 -0.39
CA VAL A 118 -8.95 19.78 -0.24
C VAL A 118 -7.98 18.79 -0.90
N ILE A 119 -7.41 19.14 -2.06
CA ILE A 119 -6.38 18.32 -2.71
C ILE A 119 -5.12 18.25 -1.84
N THR A 120 -4.67 19.38 -1.31
CA THR A 120 -3.46 19.42 -0.46
C THR A 120 -3.64 18.53 0.76
N LEU A 121 -4.71 18.73 1.53
CA LEU A 121 -4.92 17.97 2.76
C LEU A 121 -5.18 16.48 2.49
N CYS A 122 -6.06 16.15 1.55
CA CYS A 122 -6.50 14.75 1.37
C CYS A 122 -5.57 13.93 0.46
N ASP A 123 -5.10 14.52 -0.64
CA ASP A 123 -4.34 13.81 -1.67
C ASP A 123 -2.82 13.92 -1.46
N LEU A 124 -2.31 15.06 -0.96
CA LEU A 124 -0.87 15.25 -0.75
C LEU A 124 -0.44 14.92 0.69
N ASP A 125 -1.16 15.43 1.69
CA ASP A 125 -0.82 15.22 3.11
C ASP A 125 -1.40 13.91 3.68
N GLY A 126 -2.23 13.20 2.90
CA GLY A 126 -2.82 11.91 3.27
C GLY A 126 -3.91 11.99 4.36
N MET A 127 -4.51 13.16 4.58
CA MET A 127 -5.65 13.31 5.50
C MET A 127 -6.83 12.44 5.06
N SER A 128 -7.44 11.73 6.00
CA SER A 128 -8.63 10.95 5.68
C SER A 128 -9.82 11.85 5.36
N GLN A 129 -10.68 11.42 4.45
CA GLN A 129 -11.89 12.15 4.05
C GLN A 129 -12.84 12.40 5.23
N GLN A 130 -12.83 11.50 6.22
CA GLN A 130 -13.57 11.66 7.48
C GLN A 130 -12.99 12.80 8.32
N HIS A 131 -11.67 12.83 8.49
CA HIS A 131 -11.01 13.91 9.23
C HIS A 131 -11.23 15.26 8.52
N PHE A 132 -11.18 15.30 7.19
CA PHE A 132 -11.49 16.50 6.42
C PHE A 132 -12.94 16.95 6.62
N SER A 133 -13.91 16.02 6.67
CA SER A 133 -15.31 16.36 6.92
C SER A 133 -15.50 16.98 8.30
N ASP A 134 -14.85 16.41 9.32
CA ASP A 134 -14.91 16.89 10.70
C ASP A 134 -14.26 18.28 10.82
N LEU A 135 -13.08 18.46 10.23
CA LEU A 135 -12.36 19.74 10.19
C LEU A 135 -13.19 20.86 9.53
N LYS A 136 -13.93 20.53 8.47
CA LYS A 136 -14.75 21.51 7.73
C LYS A 136 -16.18 21.65 8.25
N GLY A 137 -16.57 20.86 9.25
CA GLY A 137 -17.94 20.87 9.79
C GLY A 137 -19.00 20.48 8.74
N ILE A 138 -18.66 19.61 7.80
CA ILE A 138 -19.57 19.13 6.74
C ILE A 138 -19.81 17.62 6.88
N SER A 139 -20.83 17.11 6.21
CA SER A 139 -21.08 15.67 6.18
C SER A 139 -20.02 14.92 5.35
N LEU A 140 -19.74 13.67 5.70
CA LEU A 140 -18.82 12.82 4.92
C LEU A 140 -19.21 12.71 3.43
N PRO A 141 -20.49 12.56 3.04
CA PRO A 141 -20.89 12.61 1.63
C PRO A 141 -20.56 13.93 0.96
N ALA A 142 -20.77 15.07 1.64
CA ALA A 142 -20.42 16.38 1.10
C ALA A 142 -18.91 16.55 0.91
N ALA A 143 -18.10 16.05 1.86
CA ALA A 143 -16.65 16.00 1.73
C ALA A 143 -16.21 15.17 0.53
N LYS A 144 -16.74 13.95 0.38
CA LYS A 144 -16.49 13.07 -0.78
C LYS A 144 -16.80 13.74 -2.10
N SER A 145 -17.98 14.37 -2.22
CA SER A 145 -18.37 15.10 -3.43
C SER A 145 -17.50 16.33 -3.68
N ARG A 146 -16.99 17.00 -2.64
CA ARG A 146 -16.06 18.12 -2.79
C ARG A 146 -14.69 17.64 -3.31
N ILE A 147 -14.11 16.60 -2.70
CA ILE A 147 -12.85 15.97 -3.14
C ILE A 147 -12.95 15.53 -4.60
N GLN A 148 -14.02 14.82 -4.97
CA GLN A 148 -14.20 14.32 -6.33
C GLN A 148 -14.26 15.47 -7.36
N ARG A 149 -14.98 16.55 -7.05
CA ARG A 149 -15.05 17.73 -7.93
C ARG A 149 -13.70 18.44 -8.04
N ALA A 150 -12.98 18.59 -6.95
CA ALA A 150 -11.64 19.17 -6.94
C ALA A 150 -10.68 18.35 -7.80
N ARG A 151 -10.68 17.01 -7.67
CA ARG A 151 -9.86 16.11 -8.51
C ARG A 151 -10.21 16.22 -9.99
N ARG A 152 -11.50 16.35 -10.33
CA ARG A 152 -11.94 16.53 -11.72
C ARG A 152 -11.44 17.86 -12.30
N ARG A 153 -11.49 18.94 -11.51
CA ARG A 153 -10.97 20.26 -11.92
C ARG A 153 -9.47 20.25 -12.07
N LEU A 154 -8.73 19.67 -11.11
CA LEU A 154 -7.29 19.48 -11.21
C LEU A 154 -6.90 18.75 -12.50
N ARG A 155 -7.58 17.65 -12.83
CA ARG A 155 -7.37 16.91 -14.08
C ARG A 155 -7.61 17.79 -15.31
N GLN A 156 -8.72 18.52 -15.37
CA GLN A 156 -9.02 19.42 -16.50
C GLN A 156 -7.95 20.52 -16.67
N THR A 157 -7.46 21.08 -15.57
CA THR A 157 -6.41 22.09 -15.61
C THR A 157 -5.08 21.49 -16.08
N LEU A 158 -4.73 20.27 -15.65
CA LEU A 158 -3.57 19.54 -16.13
C LEU A 158 -3.66 19.23 -17.63
N GLU A 159 -4.81 18.76 -18.11
CA GLU A 159 -5.06 18.49 -19.53
C GLU A 159 -4.94 19.77 -20.38
N THR A 160 -5.48 20.89 -19.90
CA THR A 160 -5.49 22.16 -20.65
C THR A 160 -4.14 22.89 -20.62
N ASN A 161 -3.51 22.93 -19.44
CA ASN A 161 -2.35 23.79 -19.22
C ASN A 161 -1.02 23.05 -19.40
N CYS A 162 -0.98 21.75 -19.17
CA CYS A 162 0.22 20.93 -19.34
C CYS A 162 0.11 19.98 -20.54
N GLN A 163 -1.01 20.03 -21.28
CA GLN A 163 -1.28 19.14 -22.43
C GLN A 163 -1.12 17.66 -22.08
N VAL A 164 -1.45 17.31 -20.83
CA VAL A 164 -1.32 15.93 -20.33
C VAL A 164 -2.26 15.04 -21.15
N ARG A 165 -1.69 14.06 -21.84
CA ARG A 165 -2.46 13.00 -22.51
C ARG A 165 -2.41 11.75 -21.66
N MET A 166 -3.54 11.08 -21.53
CA MET A 166 -3.60 9.75 -20.92
C MET A 166 -3.73 8.68 -21.99
N ASN A 167 -3.21 7.48 -21.71
CA ASN A 167 -3.46 6.29 -22.51
C ASN A 167 -4.84 5.67 -22.16
N ASP A 168 -5.21 4.62 -22.89
CA ASP A 168 -6.49 3.90 -22.69
C ASP A 168 -6.62 3.23 -21.30
N ALA A 169 -5.49 3.02 -20.60
CA ALA A 169 -5.44 2.52 -19.23
C ALA A 169 -5.64 3.62 -18.17
N GLY A 170 -5.72 4.89 -18.58
CA GLY A 170 -5.88 6.05 -17.69
C GLY A 170 -4.57 6.57 -17.08
N ASN A 171 -3.42 6.07 -17.53
CA ASN A 171 -2.11 6.52 -17.11
C ASN A 171 -1.65 7.69 -17.99
N VAL A 172 -0.84 8.60 -17.43
CA VAL A 172 -0.25 9.68 -18.23
C VAL A 172 0.71 9.10 -19.26
N CYS A 173 0.49 9.41 -20.53
CA CYS A 173 1.28 8.97 -21.67
C CYS A 173 2.32 10.01 -22.09
N CYS A 174 1.96 11.29 -22.07
CA CYS A 174 2.89 12.40 -22.35
C CYS A 174 2.33 13.74 -21.86
N PHE A 175 3.20 14.74 -21.68
CA PHE A 175 2.81 16.12 -21.40
C PHE A 175 3.86 17.10 -21.95
N VAL A 176 3.48 18.37 -22.10
CA VAL A 176 4.41 19.43 -22.51
C VAL A 176 4.62 20.36 -21.31
N PRO A 177 5.81 20.32 -20.66
CA PRO A 177 6.11 21.22 -19.56
C PRO A 177 6.03 22.68 -20.03
N ARG A 178 5.25 23.51 -19.34
CA ARG A 178 5.30 24.96 -19.51
C ARG A 178 6.38 25.52 -18.61
N SER A 179 7.17 26.46 -19.13
CA SER A 179 8.19 27.15 -18.34
C SER A 179 7.59 27.76 -17.06
N PRO A 180 8.33 27.76 -15.94
CA PRO A 180 7.83 28.25 -14.65
C PRO A 180 7.37 29.72 -14.74
N VAL A 181 6.37 30.12 -13.95
CA VAL A 181 6.08 31.55 -13.76
C VAL A 181 7.27 32.11 -12.99
N LYS A 182 7.88 33.18 -13.48
CA LYS A 182 8.89 33.94 -12.71
C LYS A 182 8.31 34.50 -11.43
#